data_AF-A0A1H6IY61-F1
#
_entry.id   AF-A0A1H6IY61-F1
#
_cell.length_a   1.000
_cell.length_b   1.000
_cell.length_c   1.000
_cell.angle_alpha   90.00
_cell.angle_beta   90.00
_cell.angle_gamma   90.00
#
_symmetry.space_group_name_H-M   'P 1'
#
loop_
_entity.id
_entity.type
_entity.pdbx_description
1 polymer ?
#
loop_
_entity_poly.entity_id
_entity_poly.type
_entity_poly.pdbx_seq_one_letter_code
_entity_poly.pdbx_strand_id
1 'polypeptide(L)'
;MLALVAGDERLIEAHDKAVDYVLHYIEDNLAESRFRQGEAIETKKTANIIAAKFRHDISRDKDPQLHTHAAILNATFGGNGELRSLDSPALYEHKMLGGALYQSKLASIVKKLGYEVEIQDKAHLR
;
A
#
# COMPACT_ATOMS: atom_id res chain seq x y z
N MET A 1 -16.72 5.70 8.52
CA MET A 1 -17.96 6.42 8.86
C MET A 1 -17.92 7.89 8.47
N LEU A 2 -17.02 8.73 9.00
CA LEU A 2 -16.99 10.17 8.67
C LEU A 2 -16.85 10.47 7.17
N ALA A 3 -15.99 9.75 6.45
CA ALA A 3 -15.82 9.94 5.00
C ALA A 3 -17.09 9.62 4.19
N LEU A 4 -17.73 8.47 4.48
CA LEU A 4 -18.79 7.91 3.63
C LEU A 4 -20.21 8.23 4.11
N VAL A 5 -20.40 8.43 5.41
CA VAL A 5 -21.72 8.71 6.03
C VAL A 5 -21.92 10.20 6.23
N ALA A 6 -20.90 10.91 6.74
CA ALA A 6 -20.96 12.36 6.90
C ALA A 6 -20.52 13.12 5.63
N GLY A 7 -20.02 12.40 4.61
CA GLY A 7 -19.70 12.96 3.29
C GLY A 7 -18.44 13.82 3.24
N ASP A 8 -17.50 13.68 4.18
CA ASP A 8 -16.25 14.45 4.14
C ASP A 8 -15.26 13.85 3.11
N GLU A 9 -15.30 14.38 1.89
CA GLU A 9 -14.43 13.97 0.79
C GLU A 9 -12.94 14.18 1.08
N ARG A 10 -12.58 15.10 1.99
CA ARG A 10 -11.17 15.33 2.37
C ARG A 10 -10.56 14.11 3.04
N LEU A 11 -11.38 13.30 3.72
CA LEU A 11 -10.95 12.04 4.31
C LEU A 11 -10.77 10.94 3.26
N ILE A 12 -11.50 10.99 2.14
CA ILE A 12 -11.30 10.11 0.99
C ILE A 12 -9.95 10.44 0.33
N GLU A 13 -9.67 11.73 0.09
CA GLU A 13 -8.36 12.14 -0.41
C GLU A 13 -7.22 11.77 0.54
N ALA A 14 -7.43 11.89 1.85
CA ALA A 14 -6.45 11.48 2.85
C ALA A 14 -6.15 9.97 2.77
N HIS A 15 -7.18 9.15 2.54
CA HIS A 15 -7.04 7.72 2.29
C HIS A 15 -6.22 7.46 1.02
N ASP A 16 -6.57 8.09 -0.12
CA ASP A 16 -5.87 7.91 -1.39
C ASP A 16 -4.38 8.27 -1.27
N LYS A 17 -4.07 9.40 -0.62
CA LYS A 17 -2.69 9.85 -0.35
C LYS A 17 -1.91 8.88 0.54
N ALA A 18 -2.59 8.24 1.50
CA ALA A 18 -1.96 7.23 2.35
C ALA A 18 -1.69 5.92 1.60
N VAL A 19 -2.59 5.52 0.69
CA VAL A 19 -2.38 4.37 -0.21
C VAL A 19 -1.19 4.63 -1.12
N ASP A 20 -1.12 5.80 -1.75
CA ASP A 20 -0.02 6.17 -2.66
C ASP A 20 1.32 6.21 -1.96
N TYR A 21 1.35 6.73 -0.73
CA TYR A 21 2.56 6.72 0.09
C TYR A 21 3.12 5.30 0.32
N VAL A 22 2.25 4.32 0.57
CA VAL A 22 2.67 2.93 0.74
C VAL A 22 3.09 2.29 -0.58
N LEU A 23 2.40 2.60 -1.67
CA LEU A 23 2.78 2.09 -3.00
C LEU A 23 4.15 2.61 -3.44
N HIS A 24 4.45 3.88 -3.20
CA HIS A 24 5.80 4.41 -3.43
C HIS A 24 6.83 3.79 -2.50
N TYR A 25 6.52 3.55 -1.23
CA TYR A 25 7.42 2.80 -0.37
C TYR A 25 7.72 1.39 -0.93
N ILE A 26 6.70 0.68 -1.42
CA ILE A 26 6.86 -0.64 -2.05
C ILE A 26 7.75 -0.54 -3.30
N GLU A 27 7.44 0.41 -4.19
CA GLU A 27 8.22 0.68 -5.40
C GLU A 27 9.69 0.96 -5.08
N ASP A 28 9.93 1.88 -4.15
CA ASP A 28 11.26 2.36 -3.79
C ASP A 28 12.05 1.37 -2.97
N ASN A 29 11.45 0.39 -2.30
CA ASN A 29 12.18 -0.45 -1.33
C ASN A 29 12.07 -1.94 -1.59
N LEU A 30 11.01 -2.39 -2.24
CA LEU A 30 10.67 -3.81 -2.36
C LEU A 30 10.55 -4.28 -3.81
N ALA A 31 10.63 -3.37 -4.79
CA ALA A 31 10.57 -3.72 -6.19
C ALA A 31 11.89 -4.33 -6.66
N GLU A 32 11.95 -5.66 -6.70
CA GLU A 32 13.13 -6.42 -7.08
C GLU A 32 12.77 -7.55 -8.06
N SER A 33 13.75 -8.04 -8.81
CA SER A 33 13.60 -9.19 -9.72
C SER A 33 14.84 -10.07 -9.68
N ARG A 34 14.68 -11.35 -10.03
CA ARG A 34 15.77 -12.31 -10.09
C ARG A 34 16.42 -12.31 -11.47
N PHE A 35 17.73 -12.18 -11.48
CA PHE A 35 18.59 -12.19 -12.66
C PHE A 35 19.50 -13.41 -12.61
N ARG A 36 19.49 -14.20 -13.69
CA ARG A 36 20.44 -15.29 -13.85
C ARG A 36 21.72 -14.75 -14.48
N GLN A 37 22.85 -14.92 -13.82
CA GLN A 37 24.18 -14.61 -14.34
C GLN A 37 25.01 -15.90 -14.32
N GLY A 38 25.06 -16.58 -15.47
CA GLY A 38 25.66 -17.92 -15.58
C GLY A 38 24.92 -18.96 -14.73
N GLU A 39 25.63 -19.53 -13.74
CA GLU A 39 25.08 -20.49 -12.78
C GLU A 39 24.44 -19.84 -11.55
N ALA A 40 24.73 -18.56 -11.28
CA ALA A 40 24.21 -17.84 -10.12
C ALA A 40 22.86 -17.15 -10.40
N ILE A 41 22.02 -17.08 -9.38
CA ILE A 41 20.81 -16.25 -9.36
C ILE A 41 21.05 -15.12 -8.37
N GLU A 42 20.90 -13.89 -8.84
CA GLU A 42 21.03 -12.68 -8.03
C GLU A 42 19.70 -11.91 -8.04
N THR A 43 19.24 -11.48 -6.87
CA THR A 43 18.09 -10.57 -6.78
C THR A 43 18.59 -9.13 -6.87
N LYS A 44 18.02 -8.36 -7.80
CA LYS A 44 18.38 -6.94 -7.99
C LYS A 44 17.15 -6.07 -7.94
N LYS A 45 17.33 -4.89 -7.37
CA LYS A 45 16.33 -3.84 -7.34
C LYS A 45 16.03 -3.32 -8.74
N THR A 46 14.75 -3.16 -9.02
CA THR A 46 14.20 -2.64 -10.28
C THR A 46 13.59 -1.26 -10.08
N ALA A 47 13.15 -0.93 -8.86
CA ALA A 47 12.64 0.39 -8.49
C ALA A 47 11.47 0.89 -9.35
N ASN A 48 10.64 -0.04 -9.83
CA ASN A 48 9.40 0.28 -10.54
C ASN A 48 8.40 -0.87 -10.35
N ILE A 49 7.12 -0.51 -10.23
CA ILE A 49 6.00 -1.45 -10.18
C ILE A 49 4.88 -1.00 -11.12
N ILE A 50 4.01 -1.93 -11.48
CA ILE A 50 2.74 -1.61 -12.14
C ILE A 50 1.62 -1.99 -11.18
N ALA A 51 0.79 -1.02 -10.79
CA ALA A 51 -0.32 -1.25 -9.85
C ALA A 51 -1.62 -0.62 -10.35
N ALA A 52 -2.73 -1.34 -10.17
CA ALA A 52 -4.08 -0.83 -10.38
C ALA A 52 -4.78 -0.64 -9.03
N LYS A 53 -5.33 0.56 -8.78
CA LYS A 53 -6.03 0.90 -7.53
C LYS A 53 -7.55 0.87 -7.75
N PHE A 54 -8.25 0.06 -6.98
CA PHE A 54 -9.72 -0.03 -6.98
C PHE A 54 -10.23 0.36 -5.59
N ARG A 55 -10.89 1.51 -5.48
CA ARG A 55 -11.47 2.00 -4.24
C ARG A 55 -12.90 1.50 -4.08
N HIS A 56 -13.23 1.06 -2.87
CA HIS A 56 -14.53 0.54 -2.47
C HIS A 56 -14.97 1.21 -1.15
N ASP A 57 -16.27 1.21 -0.90
CA ASP A 57 -16.94 1.97 0.16
C ASP A 57 -17.81 1.10 1.09
N ILE A 58 -18.05 -0.16 0.74
CA ILE A 58 -18.87 -1.10 1.52
C ILE A 58 -18.09 -2.37 1.89
N SER A 59 -18.30 -2.85 3.11
CA SER A 59 -17.80 -4.15 3.56
C SER A 59 -18.63 -5.31 3.00
N ARG A 60 -18.18 -6.55 3.23
CA ARG A 60 -18.97 -7.76 2.91
C ARG A 60 -20.32 -7.80 3.64
N ASP A 61 -20.35 -7.25 4.86
CA ASP A 61 -21.53 -7.15 5.71
C ASP A 61 -22.37 -5.89 5.42
N LYS A 62 -22.00 -5.12 4.37
CA LYS A 62 -22.65 -3.89 3.89
C LYS A 62 -22.48 -2.67 4.81
N ASP A 63 -21.50 -2.71 5.70
CA ASP A 63 -21.14 -1.56 6.53
C ASP A 63 -20.26 -0.56 5.77
N PRO A 64 -20.33 0.76 6.05
CA PRO A 64 -19.43 1.74 5.46
C PRO A 64 -17.97 1.45 5.77
N GLN A 65 -17.21 1.03 4.76
CA GLN A 65 -15.81 0.62 4.87
C GLN A 65 -15.02 1.15 3.68
N LEU A 66 -14.40 2.32 3.86
CA LEU A 66 -13.51 2.89 2.85
C LEU A 66 -12.22 2.05 2.78
N HIS A 67 -11.96 1.43 1.63
CA HIS A 67 -10.75 0.66 1.38
C HIS A 67 -10.34 0.71 -0.09
N THR A 68 -9.06 0.45 -0.36
CA THR A 68 -8.53 0.34 -1.72
C THR A 68 -7.83 -1.00 -1.90
N HIS A 69 -8.24 -1.73 -2.94
CA HIS A 69 -7.49 -2.85 -3.48
C HIS A 69 -6.43 -2.31 -4.45
N ALA A 70 -5.17 -2.37 -4.05
CA ALA A 70 -4.05 -2.10 -4.94
C ALA A 70 -3.50 -3.42 -5.49
N ALA A 71 -3.88 -3.76 -6.72
CA ALA A 71 -3.40 -4.94 -7.42
C ALA A 71 -2.05 -4.65 -8.07
N ILE A 72 -0.97 -5.11 -7.46
CA ILE A 72 0.39 -5.04 -8.00
C ILE A 72 0.57 -6.19 -8.99
N LEU A 73 0.90 -5.88 -10.24
CA LEU A 73 1.15 -6.88 -11.26
C LEU A 73 2.49 -7.57 -10.97
N ASN A 74 2.58 -8.87 -11.32
CA ASN A 74 3.84 -9.62 -11.28
C ASN A 74 4.75 -9.22 -12.45
N ALA A 75 5.10 -7.94 -12.52
CA ALA A 75 5.77 -7.30 -13.63
C ALA A 75 6.59 -6.10 -13.14
N THR A 76 7.84 -6.03 -13.57
CA THR A 76 8.75 -4.90 -13.37
C THR A 76 9.77 -4.83 -14.50
N PHE A 77 10.32 -3.66 -14.77
CA PHE A 77 11.31 -3.43 -15.81
C PHE A 77 12.74 -3.50 -15.23
N GLY A 78 13.57 -4.34 -15.84
CA GLY A 78 15.02 -4.36 -15.58
C GLY A 78 15.73 -3.14 -16.18
N GLY A 79 17.03 -2.97 -15.88
CA GLY A 79 17.81 -1.80 -16.31
C GLY A 79 17.87 -1.56 -17.83
N ASN A 80 17.64 -2.60 -18.64
CA ASN A 80 17.60 -2.53 -20.10
C ASN A 80 16.17 -2.38 -20.68
N GLY A 81 15.16 -2.15 -19.84
CA GLY A 81 13.75 -2.07 -20.26
C GLY A 81 13.08 -3.42 -20.50
N GLU A 82 13.74 -4.53 -20.16
CA GLU A 82 13.15 -5.86 -20.23
C GLU A 82 12.08 -6.07 -19.16
N LEU A 83 10.93 -6.61 -19.55
CA LEU A 83 9.87 -6.95 -18.60
C LEU A 83 10.20 -8.27 -17.89
N ARG A 84 10.13 -8.27 -16.56
CA ARG A 84 10.45 -9.42 -15.71
C ARG A 84 9.40 -9.59 -14.63
N SER A 85 9.36 -10.77 -14.01
CA SER A 85 8.56 -11.01 -12.81
C SER A 85 9.12 -10.27 -11.60
N LEU A 86 8.22 -9.79 -10.74
CA LEU A 86 8.55 -9.19 -9.45
C LEU A 86 8.84 -10.29 -8.42
N ASP A 87 9.92 -10.14 -7.64
CA ASP A 87 10.21 -11.07 -6.54
C ASP A 87 9.29 -10.75 -5.35
N SER A 88 8.19 -11.50 -5.26
CA SER A 88 7.11 -11.20 -4.30
C SER A 88 7.37 -11.50 -2.81
N PRO A 89 8.32 -12.37 -2.37
CA PRO A 89 8.52 -12.66 -0.95
C PRO A 89 8.73 -11.42 -0.07
N ALA A 90 9.51 -10.43 -0.54
CA ALA A 90 9.76 -9.19 0.19
C ALA A 90 8.46 -8.41 0.50
N LEU A 91 7.47 -8.45 -0.39
CA LEU A 91 6.17 -7.82 -0.18
C LEU A 91 5.41 -8.46 1.00
N TYR A 92 5.46 -9.79 1.11
CA TYR A 92 4.77 -10.52 2.18
C TYR A 92 5.44 -10.30 3.54
N GLU A 93 6.78 -10.23 3.56
CA GLU A 93 7.55 -9.95 4.77
C GLU A 93 7.27 -8.55 5.31
N HIS A 94 7.09 -7.56 4.42
CA HIS A 94 6.84 -6.17 4.78
C HIS A 94 5.35 -5.82 4.97
N LYS A 95 4.42 -6.78 4.92
CA LYS A 95 2.97 -6.52 4.99
C LYS A 95 2.55 -5.72 6.23
N MET A 96 3.14 -6.03 7.40
CA MET A 96 2.82 -5.36 8.65
C MET A 96 3.35 -3.92 8.67
N LEU A 97 4.55 -3.73 8.10
CA LEU A 97 5.14 -2.40 7.94
C LEU A 97 4.30 -1.55 6.99
N GLY A 98 3.84 -2.11 5.87
CA GLY A 98 2.93 -1.41 4.95
C GLY A 98 1.65 -0.92 5.64
N GLY A 99 1.05 -1.77 6.48
CA GLY A 99 -0.11 -1.38 7.30
C GLY A 99 0.20 -0.24 8.28
N ALA A 100 1.35 -0.30 8.96
CA ALA A 100 1.79 0.73 9.90
C ALA A 100 2.09 2.07 9.19
N LEU A 101 2.74 2.03 8.02
CA LEU A 101 3.01 3.20 7.19
C LEU A 101 1.72 3.87 6.70
N TYR A 102 0.75 3.07 6.25
CA TYR A 102 -0.57 3.57 5.87
C TYR A 102 -1.25 4.29 7.05
N GLN A 103 -1.32 3.63 8.22
CA GLN A 103 -1.96 4.20 9.40
C GLN A 103 -1.28 5.48 9.88
N SER A 104 0.05 5.48 9.93
CA SER A 104 0.85 6.65 10.30
C SER A 104 0.64 7.81 9.34
N LYS A 105 0.66 7.55 8.03
CA LYS A 105 0.44 8.58 6.99
C LYS A 105 -0.97 9.14 7.06
N LEU A 106 -1.98 8.28 7.17
CA LEU A 106 -3.37 8.70 7.29
C LEU A 106 -3.57 9.56 8.55
N ALA A 107 -3.10 9.10 9.71
CA ALA A 107 -3.16 9.84 10.97
C ALA A 107 -2.52 11.23 10.85
N SER A 108 -1.35 11.32 10.21
CA SER A 108 -0.68 12.59 9.96
C SER A 108 -1.51 13.55 9.12
N ILE A 109 -2.16 13.06 8.06
CA ILE A 109 -2.98 13.90 7.17
C ILE A 109 -4.25 14.35 7.89
N VAL A 110 -4.99 13.44 8.53
CA VAL A 110 -6.27 13.79 9.17
C VAL A 110 -6.08 14.71 10.39
N LYS A 111 -4.97 14.60 11.12
CA LYS A 111 -4.61 15.60 12.15
C LYS A 111 -4.49 17.00 11.59
N LYS A 112 -3.89 17.15 10.40
CA LYS A 112 -3.78 18.46 9.71
C LYS A 112 -5.12 18.97 9.21
N LEU A 113 -6.11 18.09 9.01
CA LEU A 113 -7.49 18.45 8.68
C LEU A 113 -8.31 18.88 9.92
N GLY A 114 -7.74 18.80 11.13
CA GLY A 114 -8.37 19.23 12.38
C GLY A 114 -8.99 18.09 13.20
N TYR A 115 -8.75 16.83 12.84
CA TYR A 115 -9.24 15.68 13.61
C TYR A 115 -8.27 15.29 14.71
N GLU A 116 -8.81 14.98 15.90
CA GLU A 116 -8.07 14.24 16.91
C GLU A 116 -7.96 12.77 16.51
N VAL A 117 -6.83 12.15 16.83
CA VAL A 117 -6.57 10.73 16.53
C VAL A 117 -6.06 10.05 17.79
N GLU A 118 -6.76 9.00 18.20
CA GLU A 118 -6.41 8.14 19.31
C GLU A 118 -5.85 6.80 18.79
N ILE A 119 -4.80 6.31 19.43
CA ILE A 119 -4.25 4.98 19.14
C ILE A 119 -5.01 3.97 20.00
N GLN A 120 -5.77 3.09 19.37
CA GLN A 120 -6.42 1.97 20.07
C GLN A 120 -5.54 0.74 19.98
N ASP A 121 -5.17 0.21 21.14
CA ASP A 121 -4.37 -1.01 21.23
C ASP A 121 -5.28 -2.24 21.03
N LYS A 122 -4.98 -3.08 20.04
CA LYS A 122 -5.82 -4.24 19.68
C LYS A 122 -5.84 -5.35 20.73
N ALA A 123 -5.06 -5.23 21.81
CA ALA A 123 -4.98 -6.24 22.87
C ALA A 123 -6.27 -6.43 23.68
N HIS A 124 -7.22 -5.48 23.63
CA HIS A 124 -8.43 -5.48 24.47
C HIS A 124 -9.74 -5.88 23.75
N LEU A 125 -9.67 -6.35 22.52
CA LEU A 125 -10.83 -6.90 21.80
C LEU A 125 -10.75 -8.44 21.81
N ARG A 126 -11.18 -9.05 22.91
CA ARG A 126 -11.53 -10.47 23.04
C ARG A 126 -12.90 -10.60 23.65
#